data_AF-A0A7S1NB58-F1
#
_entry.id   AF-A0A7S1NB58-F1
#
_cell.length_a   1.000
_cell.length_b   1.000
_cell.length_c   1.000
_cell.angle_alpha   90.00
_cell.angle_beta   90.00
_cell.angle_gamma   90.00
#
_symmetry.space_group_name_H-M   'P 1'
#
loop_
_entity.id
_entity.type
_entity.pdbx_description
1 polymer ?
#
loop_
_entity_poly.entity_id
_entity_poly.type
_entity_poly.pdbx_seq_one_letter_code
_entity_poly.pdbx_strand_id
1 'polypeptide(L)'
;MAEPTFDAPWTDDDFQWLFQSQREGATYELLDADVLEGQFPVGDLVGTYYHNGPSIMELQGDYMHPFEGHALIRTIRFAEAGKVTFKSAVVETQAYKDEVQDAGQLLWRGYGPNRSWWSNFRARMTPKNVANTCVIEYNGKVLAGFEGTSAPHILDPATLATIGQETFQDTIPVDRPFLAHTRYDAKKGVLVGASLMMGKDVTMTMYEIKDGKCVDTTGPIQLDVGYVHDFLITENYYVFLTNFIKLNPFKLVKALAGFGSLFLALIANTARNGQVILVPRPGSKYAAEGIKTYEAPHPLFTFHPANAFETESPEGKPVAKMYACSFQNFKFGNEFGFRPCKPGRWDPRLNA
;
A
#
# COMPACT_ATOMS: atom_id res chain seq x y z
N MET A 1 33.46 2.80 0.95
CA MET A 1 32.65 3.91 1.47
C MET A 1 32.41 3.61 2.94
N ALA A 2 32.71 4.56 3.83
CA ALA A 2 32.40 4.38 5.25
C ALA A 2 30.89 4.21 5.41
N GLU A 3 30.45 3.27 6.26
CA GLU A 3 29.03 3.14 6.58
C GLU A 3 28.57 4.45 7.23
N PRO A 4 27.41 5.01 6.83
CA PRO A 4 26.89 6.22 7.47
C PRO A 4 26.70 5.94 8.97
N THR A 5 27.41 6.68 9.80
CA THR A 5 27.17 6.71 11.25
C THR A 5 25.92 7.55 11.48
N PHE A 6 24.77 6.89 11.61
CA PHE A 6 23.58 7.52 12.17
C PHE A 6 23.77 7.58 13.69
N ASP A 7 23.83 8.78 14.26
CA ASP A 7 23.58 8.97 15.71
C ASP A 7 22.08 8.78 15.95
N ALA A 8 21.63 7.53 15.82
CA ALA A 8 20.26 7.16 16.07
C ALA A 8 19.98 7.23 17.58
N PRO A 9 18.84 7.79 18.03
CA PRO A 9 18.46 7.79 19.43
C PRO A 9 17.98 6.41 19.93
N TRP A 10 18.24 5.34 19.17
CA TRP A 10 17.77 3.98 19.39
C TRP A 10 18.88 2.97 19.02
N THR A 11 18.82 1.79 19.63
CA THR A 11 19.76 0.68 19.43
C THR A 11 19.34 -0.24 18.28
N ASP A 12 20.26 -1.09 17.80
CA ASP A 12 19.94 -2.16 16.82
C ASP A 12 18.80 -3.07 17.34
N ASP A 13 18.76 -3.33 18.66
CA ASP A 13 17.75 -4.17 19.32
C ASP A 13 16.39 -3.48 19.38
N ASP A 14 16.35 -2.17 19.67
CA ASP A 14 15.12 -1.37 19.61
C ASP A 14 14.51 -1.43 18.20
N PHE A 15 15.36 -1.39 17.16
CA PHE A 15 14.90 -1.51 15.77
C PHE A 15 14.37 -2.91 15.45
N GLN A 16 14.97 -3.98 16.00
CA GLN A 16 14.45 -5.34 15.82
C GLN A 16 13.05 -5.49 16.42
N TRP A 17 12.83 -4.85 17.57
CA TRP A 17 11.55 -4.94 18.29
C TRP A 17 10.36 -4.46 17.43
N LEU A 18 10.58 -3.45 16.57
CA LEU A 18 9.58 -2.92 15.64
C LEU A 18 9.04 -3.96 14.64
N PHE A 19 9.78 -5.04 14.40
CA PHE A 19 9.42 -6.08 13.44
C PHE A 19 9.07 -7.43 14.09
N GLN A 20 8.88 -7.45 15.41
CA GLN A 20 8.32 -8.62 16.07
C GLN A 20 6.87 -8.84 15.66
N SER A 21 6.50 -10.11 15.49
CA SER A 21 5.15 -10.44 15.04
C SER A 21 4.14 -10.30 16.18
N GLN A 22 3.13 -9.45 15.99
CA GLN A 22 1.91 -9.48 16.80
C GLN A 22 0.90 -10.40 16.10
N ARG A 23 0.67 -11.57 16.71
CA ARG A 23 -0.11 -12.67 16.10
C ARG A 23 -1.59 -12.65 16.46
N GLU A 24 -1.91 -12.11 17.63
CA GLU A 24 -3.26 -12.10 18.18
C GLU A 24 -3.86 -10.69 18.12
N GLY A 25 -5.15 -10.64 17.82
CA GLY A 25 -5.96 -9.45 18.04
C GLY A 25 -6.19 -9.23 19.54
N ALA A 26 -6.55 -8.00 19.91
CA ALA A 26 -6.83 -7.66 21.29
C ALA A 26 -7.91 -6.60 21.38
N THR A 27 -8.58 -6.51 22.53
CA THR A 27 -9.53 -5.43 22.83
C THR A 27 -9.31 -4.98 24.27
N TYR A 28 -9.08 -3.68 24.44
CA TYR A 28 -8.86 -3.07 25.74
C TYR A 28 -9.60 -1.73 25.84
N GLU A 29 -10.16 -1.44 27.00
CA GLU A 29 -10.59 -0.08 27.33
C GLU A 29 -9.35 0.70 27.79
N LEU A 30 -9.07 1.84 27.17
CA LEU A 30 -7.86 2.63 27.44
C LEU A 30 -8.04 3.62 28.60
N LEU A 31 -8.99 3.35 29.50
CA LEU A 31 -9.42 4.28 30.54
C LEU A 31 -8.91 3.97 31.95
N ASP A 32 -7.91 3.11 32.12
CA ASP A 32 -7.20 3.11 33.40
C ASP A 32 -6.36 4.39 33.48
N ALA A 33 -6.67 5.23 34.46
CA ALA A 33 -6.01 6.51 34.73
C ALA A 33 -4.48 6.40 34.89
N ASP A 34 -3.98 5.18 35.08
CA ASP A 34 -2.56 4.87 35.25
C ASP A 34 -1.76 4.87 33.94
N VAL A 35 -2.41 4.89 32.75
CA VAL A 35 -1.74 4.79 31.44
C VAL A 35 -1.93 6.05 30.57
N LEU A 36 -2.84 6.96 30.94
CA LEU A 36 -3.12 8.18 30.17
C LEU A 36 -2.34 9.38 30.72
N GLU A 37 -1.39 9.88 29.94
CA GLU A 37 -0.76 11.19 30.19
C GLU A 37 -1.53 12.30 29.46
N GLY A 38 -2.15 13.21 30.23
CA GLY A 38 -2.91 14.35 29.70
C GLY A 38 -4.42 14.14 29.69
N GLN A 39 -5.14 14.87 28.82
CA GLN A 39 -6.59 14.82 28.69
C GLN A 39 -7.00 14.81 27.21
N PHE A 40 -7.94 13.93 26.86
CA PHE A 40 -8.56 13.98 25.53
C PHE A 40 -9.56 15.14 25.43
N PRO A 41 -9.71 15.78 24.26
CA PRO A 41 -10.72 16.81 24.04
C PRO A 41 -12.10 16.17 23.88
N VAL A 42 -12.71 15.82 25.03
CA VAL A 42 -14.02 15.14 25.09
C VAL A 42 -15.09 15.98 24.40
N GLY A 43 -15.88 15.35 23.53
CA GLY A 43 -16.92 16.01 22.74
C GLY A 43 -16.45 16.58 21.41
N ASP A 44 -15.20 17.04 21.31
CA ASP A 44 -14.63 17.55 20.05
C ASP A 44 -13.98 16.45 19.20
N LEU A 45 -13.45 15.40 19.85
CA LEU A 45 -12.87 14.24 19.20
C LEU A 45 -13.78 13.01 19.40
N VAL A 46 -14.64 12.76 18.42
CA VAL A 46 -15.53 11.59 18.38
C VAL A 46 -15.33 10.88 17.04
N GLY A 47 -15.05 9.58 17.09
CA GLY A 47 -14.81 8.78 15.89
C GLY A 47 -13.83 7.63 16.11
N THR A 48 -13.35 7.06 15.02
CA THR A 48 -12.42 5.93 15.04
C THR A 48 -11.20 6.27 14.18
N TYR A 49 -10.01 6.21 14.77
CA TYR A 49 -8.76 6.18 14.03
C TYR A 49 -8.45 4.74 13.64
N TYR A 50 -8.29 4.47 12.34
CA TYR A 50 -7.89 3.15 11.83
C TYR A 50 -6.43 3.19 11.39
N HIS A 51 -5.72 2.11 11.70
CA HIS A 51 -4.34 1.91 11.27
C HIS A 51 -4.18 0.47 10.76
N ASN A 52 -3.56 0.33 9.60
CA ASN A 52 -3.22 -0.96 9.00
C ASN A 52 -1.69 -1.13 8.99
N GLY A 53 -1.24 -2.36 8.92
CA GLY A 53 0.16 -2.66 8.73
C GLY A 53 0.44 -4.16 8.81
N PRO A 54 1.61 -4.60 8.34
CA PRO A 54 2.05 -5.96 8.53
C PRO A 54 2.24 -6.26 10.01
N SER A 55 1.80 -7.43 10.44
CA SER A 55 1.81 -7.82 11.85
C SER A 55 2.32 -9.22 12.08
N ILE A 56 2.10 -10.14 11.14
CA ILE A 56 2.69 -11.48 11.19
C ILE A 56 3.72 -11.55 10.06
N MET A 57 5.00 -11.48 10.43
CA MET A 57 6.14 -11.43 9.49
C MET A 57 7.07 -12.64 9.66
N GLU A 58 6.73 -13.60 10.51
CA GLU A 58 7.48 -14.82 10.74
C GLU A 58 6.55 -16.00 11.05
N LEU A 59 6.86 -17.18 10.53
CA LEU A 59 6.21 -18.46 10.87
C LEU A 59 7.27 -19.57 10.95
N GLN A 60 7.40 -20.22 12.11
CA GLN A 60 8.34 -21.32 12.36
C GLN A 60 9.81 -21.01 11.98
N GLY A 61 10.26 -19.78 12.19
CA GLY A 61 11.59 -19.29 11.86
C GLY A 61 11.76 -18.84 10.41
N ASP A 62 10.76 -19.03 9.55
CA ASP A 62 10.74 -18.45 8.20
C ASP A 62 10.22 -17.01 8.28
N TYR A 63 11.06 -16.04 7.94
CA TYR A 63 10.68 -14.62 7.89
C TYR A 63 10.28 -14.21 6.48
N MET A 64 9.27 -13.34 6.39
CA MET A 64 8.82 -12.74 5.14
C MET A 64 9.20 -11.27 5.06
N HIS A 65 9.23 -10.73 3.83
CA HIS A 65 9.41 -9.30 3.66
C HIS A 65 8.22 -8.56 4.30
N PRO A 66 8.39 -7.38 4.95
CA PRO A 66 7.28 -6.69 5.61
C PRO A 66 6.05 -6.45 4.73
N PHE A 67 6.23 -6.13 3.44
CA PHE A 67 5.11 -6.03 2.49
C PHE A 67 4.29 -7.31 2.30
N GLU A 68 4.82 -8.47 2.67
CA GLU A 68 4.14 -9.77 2.61
C GLU A 68 3.56 -10.20 3.96
N GLY A 69 3.77 -9.42 5.02
CA GLY A 69 3.26 -9.71 6.35
C GLY A 69 1.73 -9.65 6.41
N HIS A 70 1.10 -10.58 7.12
CA HIS A 70 -0.36 -10.56 7.27
C HIS A 70 -0.80 -9.33 8.06
N ALA A 71 -1.90 -8.70 7.62
CA ALA A 71 -2.41 -7.47 8.20
C ALA A 71 -2.93 -7.64 9.63
N LEU A 72 -2.71 -6.63 10.45
CA LEU A 72 -3.47 -6.40 11.66
C LEU A 72 -4.03 -4.98 11.65
N ILE A 73 -5.35 -4.87 11.61
CA ILE A 73 -6.02 -3.59 11.79
C ILE A 73 -5.99 -3.24 13.26
N ARG A 74 -5.68 -1.99 13.55
CA ARG A 74 -5.69 -1.39 14.88
C ARG A 74 -6.62 -0.20 14.85
N THR A 75 -7.43 -0.05 15.89
CA THR A 75 -8.35 1.08 16.03
C THR A 75 -8.22 1.73 17.38
N ILE A 76 -8.30 3.06 17.40
CA ILE A 76 -8.55 3.84 18.60
C ILE A 76 -9.91 4.52 18.40
N ARG A 77 -10.92 4.10 19.18
CA ARG A 77 -12.26 4.67 19.14
C ARG A 77 -12.45 5.65 20.28
N PHE A 78 -12.85 6.87 19.95
CA PHE A 78 -13.23 7.94 20.87
C PHE A 78 -14.75 8.05 20.89
N ALA A 79 -15.39 7.68 21.99
CA ALA A 79 -16.84 7.81 22.18
C ALA A 79 -17.19 9.15 22.86
N GLU A 80 -18.43 9.61 22.66
CA GLU A 80 -18.94 10.90 23.17
C GLU A 80 -18.77 11.08 24.68
N ALA A 81 -18.87 10.00 25.46
CA ALA A 81 -18.72 10.02 26.91
C ALA A 81 -17.26 10.01 27.41
N GLY A 82 -16.29 10.33 26.54
CA GLY A 82 -14.85 10.30 26.86
C GLY A 82 -14.26 8.90 26.94
N LYS A 83 -15.04 7.85 26.60
CA LYS A 83 -14.56 6.47 26.56
C LYS A 83 -13.67 6.23 25.35
N VAL A 84 -12.44 5.78 25.61
CA VAL A 84 -11.47 5.41 24.59
C VAL A 84 -11.27 3.89 24.58
N THR A 85 -11.38 3.26 23.41
CA THR A 85 -11.23 1.81 23.26
C THR A 85 -10.20 1.51 22.18
N PHE A 86 -9.22 0.67 22.53
CA PHE A 86 -8.33 0.06 21.57
C PHE A 86 -8.88 -1.28 21.13
N LYS A 87 -8.81 -1.55 19.83
CA LYS A 87 -9.07 -2.87 19.29
C LYS A 87 -8.07 -3.19 18.19
N SER A 88 -7.68 -4.45 18.09
CA SER A 88 -6.96 -4.96 16.95
C SER A 88 -7.50 -6.31 16.50
N ALA A 89 -7.46 -6.56 15.20
CA ALA A 89 -7.88 -7.84 14.60
C ALA A 89 -7.07 -8.13 13.35
N VAL A 90 -6.83 -9.41 13.11
CA VAL A 90 -6.17 -9.87 11.88
C VAL A 90 -7.18 -9.84 10.74
N VAL A 91 -6.76 -9.43 9.55
CA VAL A 91 -7.59 -9.59 8.35
C VAL A 91 -7.48 -11.04 7.88
N GLU A 92 -8.57 -11.79 8.00
CA GLU A 92 -8.64 -13.19 7.59
C GLU A 92 -8.66 -13.39 6.06
N THR A 93 -7.58 -13.01 5.38
CA THR A 93 -7.40 -13.30 3.95
C THR A 93 -7.20 -14.80 3.72
N GLN A 94 -7.39 -15.28 2.49
CA GLN A 94 -7.11 -16.69 2.16
C GLN A 94 -5.66 -17.09 2.49
N ALA A 95 -4.70 -16.18 2.28
CA ALA A 95 -3.31 -16.45 2.62
C ALA A 95 -3.11 -16.60 4.13
N TYR A 96 -3.79 -15.79 4.95
CA TYR A 96 -3.75 -15.93 6.40
C TYR A 96 -4.34 -17.26 6.87
N LYS A 97 -5.51 -17.65 6.33
CA LYS A 97 -6.17 -18.92 6.67
C LYS A 97 -5.26 -20.11 6.37
N ASP A 98 -4.73 -20.15 5.14
CA ASP A 98 -3.84 -21.22 4.69
C ASP A 98 -2.56 -21.31 5.53
N GLU A 99 -1.87 -20.18 5.76
CA GLU A 99 -0.52 -20.18 6.35
C GLU A 99 -0.53 -20.20 7.88
N VAL A 100 -1.44 -19.46 8.52
CA VAL A 100 -1.45 -19.26 9.97
C VAL A 100 -2.45 -20.17 10.66
N GLN A 101 -3.69 -20.27 10.15
CA GLN A 101 -4.73 -21.06 10.80
C GLN A 101 -4.58 -22.56 10.51
N ASP A 102 -4.32 -22.93 9.25
CA ASP A 102 -4.35 -24.34 8.82
C ASP A 102 -2.99 -25.03 8.87
N ALA A 103 -1.95 -24.40 8.31
CA ALA A 103 -0.65 -25.05 8.14
C ALA A 103 0.41 -24.67 9.19
N GLY A 104 0.26 -23.51 9.83
CA GLY A 104 1.25 -22.93 10.75
C GLY A 104 2.60 -22.61 10.10
N GLN A 105 2.66 -22.52 8.77
CA GLN A 105 3.88 -22.31 7.98
C GLN A 105 3.52 -21.52 6.72
N LEU A 106 4.49 -20.82 6.11
CA LEU A 106 4.24 -20.15 4.83
C LEU A 106 3.79 -21.15 3.76
N LEU A 107 3.13 -20.73 2.69
CA LEU A 107 2.64 -21.58 1.60
C LEU A 107 2.59 -20.80 0.28
N TRP A 108 2.37 -19.50 0.38
CA TRP A 108 2.26 -18.58 -0.73
C TRP A 108 3.60 -17.98 -1.07
N ARG A 109 3.85 -17.84 -2.36
CA ARG A 109 5.04 -17.16 -2.86
C ARG A 109 4.67 -15.71 -3.15
N GLY A 110 5.20 -14.78 -2.37
CA GLY A 110 5.13 -13.36 -2.74
C GLY A 110 6.46 -12.90 -3.33
N TYR A 111 6.79 -11.63 -3.08
CA TYR A 111 7.93 -10.96 -3.67
C TYR A 111 9.23 -11.14 -2.89
N GLY A 112 9.20 -11.52 -1.62
CA GLY A 112 10.36 -11.68 -0.73
C GLY A 112 10.96 -13.10 -0.73
N PRO A 113 12.08 -13.30 -0.01
CA PRO A 113 12.78 -14.58 0.04
C PRO A 113 12.06 -15.53 0.98
N ASN A 114 11.18 -16.35 0.42
CA ASN A 114 10.39 -17.24 1.24
C ASN A 114 10.99 -18.64 1.19
N ARG A 115 11.82 -18.96 2.20
CA ARG A 115 12.08 -20.33 2.67
C ARG A 115 13.13 -21.11 1.88
N SER A 116 13.24 -22.42 2.17
CA SER A 116 14.10 -23.35 1.45
C SER A 116 13.84 -23.34 -0.07
N TRP A 117 14.86 -23.70 -0.86
CA TRP A 117 14.74 -23.80 -2.32
C TRP A 117 13.53 -24.65 -2.77
N TRP A 118 13.32 -25.80 -2.12
CA TRP A 118 12.25 -26.73 -2.47
C TRP A 118 10.86 -26.15 -2.18
N SER A 119 10.73 -25.45 -1.06
CA SER A 119 9.49 -24.75 -0.70
C SER A 119 9.17 -23.65 -1.71
N ASN A 120 10.17 -22.86 -2.12
CA ASN A 120 9.99 -21.82 -3.13
C ASN A 120 9.58 -22.37 -4.50
N PHE A 121 10.17 -23.49 -4.91
CA PHE A 121 9.85 -24.12 -6.19
C PHE A 121 8.42 -24.68 -6.22
N ARG A 122 7.91 -25.18 -5.10
CA ARG A 122 6.55 -25.75 -4.96
C ARG A 122 5.48 -24.75 -4.53
N ALA A 123 5.87 -23.57 -4.07
CA ALA A 123 4.93 -22.57 -3.56
C ALA A 123 3.97 -22.10 -4.66
N ARG A 124 2.76 -21.70 -4.24
CA ARG A 124 1.74 -21.23 -5.18
C ARG A 124 2.24 -19.97 -5.88
N MET A 125 2.22 -19.97 -7.21
CA MET A 125 2.60 -18.83 -8.05
C MET A 125 1.48 -17.78 -8.17
N THR A 126 0.32 -18.04 -7.56
CA THR A 126 -0.79 -17.09 -7.49
C THR A 126 -0.45 -15.93 -6.57
N PRO A 127 -0.82 -14.69 -6.91
CA PRO A 127 -0.47 -13.54 -6.08
C PRO A 127 -1.07 -13.63 -4.67
N LYS A 128 -0.23 -13.46 -3.64
CA LYS A 128 -0.62 -13.47 -2.22
C LYS A 128 -1.30 -12.15 -1.87
N ASN A 129 -2.54 -12.16 -1.37
CA ASN A 129 -3.16 -10.98 -0.76
C ASN A 129 -3.06 -11.06 0.78
N VAL A 130 -2.49 -10.01 1.39
CA VAL A 130 -2.36 -9.87 2.84
C VAL A 130 -3.11 -8.71 3.46
N ALA A 131 -3.78 -7.88 2.65
CA ALA A 131 -4.62 -6.75 3.06
C ALA A 131 -3.95 -5.75 4.04
N ASN A 132 -2.63 -5.52 3.92
CA ASN A 132 -1.81 -4.89 4.97
C ASN A 132 -1.41 -3.43 4.73
N THR A 133 -1.82 -2.82 3.61
CA THR A 133 -1.23 -1.56 3.14
C THR A 133 -2.00 -0.33 3.63
N CYS A 134 -3.31 -0.27 3.34
CA CYS A 134 -4.15 0.86 3.73
C CYS A 134 -5.45 0.38 4.37
N VAL A 135 -6.09 1.27 5.16
CA VAL A 135 -7.43 1.05 5.71
C VAL A 135 -8.22 2.34 5.64
N ILE A 136 -9.47 2.25 5.21
CA ILE A 136 -10.41 3.38 5.20
C ILE A 136 -11.78 2.93 5.67
N GLU A 137 -12.51 3.80 6.36
CA GLU A 137 -13.95 3.62 6.57
C GLU A 137 -14.70 4.36 5.45
N TYR A 138 -15.58 3.66 4.73
CA TYR A 138 -16.38 4.22 3.65
C TYR A 138 -17.72 3.51 3.56
N ASN A 139 -18.81 4.28 3.48
CA ASN A 139 -20.18 3.77 3.32
C ASN A 139 -20.57 2.68 4.35
N GLY A 140 -20.24 2.92 5.63
CA GLY A 140 -20.56 2.00 6.74
C GLY A 140 -19.74 0.71 6.77
N LYS A 141 -18.67 0.63 5.98
CA LYS A 141 -17.75 -0.52 5.92
C LYS A 141 -16.32 -0.06 6.14
N VAL A 142 -15.47 -0.94 6.65
CA VAL A 142 -14.02 -0.72 6.70
C VAL A 142 -13.38 -1.51 5.56
N LEU A 143 -12.62 -0.84 4.70
CA LEU A 143 -11.93 -1.44 3.56
C LEU A 143 -10.44 -1.55 3.86
N ALA A 144 -9.90 -2.78 3.86
CA ALA A 144 -8.47 -3.06 4.01
C ALA A 144 -7.85 -3.38 2.63
N GLY A 145 -6.94 -2.52 2.19
CA GLY A 145 -6.30 -2.59 0.88
C GLY A 145 -4.95 -3.29 0.91
N PHE A 146 -4.61 -3.93 -0.21
CA PHE A 146 -3.27 -4.45 -0.49
C PHE A 146 -2.94 -4.23 -1.96
N GLU A 147 -1.70 -3.86 -2.20
CA GLU A 147 -1.20 -3.59 -3.55
C GLU A 147 -1.31 -4.83 -4.46
N GLY A 148 -2.13 -4.73 -5.50
CA GLY A 148 -1.79 -5.37 -6.77
C GLY A 148 -2.32 -6.78 -7.02
N THR A 149 -3.17 -7.36 -6.16
CA THR A 149 -3.56 -8.78 -6.34
C THR A 149 -5.05 -9.07 -6.33
N SER A 150 -5.87 -8.20 -5.74
CA SER A 150 -7.32 -8.39 -5.70
C SER A 150 -8.04 -7.16 -5.15
N ALA A 151 -9.37 -7.22 -5.16
CA ALA A 151 -10.25 -6.26 -4.51
C ALA A 151 -9.97 -6.13 -3.00
N PRO A 152 -10.21 -4.95 -2.39
CA PRO A 152 -9.98 -4.73 -0.97
C PRO A 152 -10.90 -5.60 -0.10
N HIS A 153 -10.44 -5.94 1.10
CA HIS A 153 -11.24 -6.73 2.05
C HIS A 153 -12.20 -5.83 2.84
N ILE A 154 -13.41 -6.32 3.07
CA ILE A 154 -14.42 -5.67 3.92
C ILE A 154 -14.28 -6.19 5.33
N LEU A 155 -14.22 -5.28 6.29
CA LEU A 155 -14.32 -5.55 7.71
C LEU A 155 -15.56 -4.86 8.29
N ASP A 156 -16.16 -5.51 9.28
CA ASP A 156 -17.21 -4.92 10.09
C ASP A 156 -16.62 -3.79 10.98
N PRO A 157 -17.13 -2.55 10.95
CA PRO A 157 -16.55 -1.43 11.69
C PRO A 157 -16.64 -1.59 13.22
N ALA A 158 -17.59 -2.37 13.73
CA ALA A 158 -17.78 -2.55 15.17
C ALA A 158 -16.88 -3.65 15.73
N THR A 159 -16.68 -4.73 14.97
CA THR A 159 -16.01 -5.96 15.42
C THR A 159 -14.65 -6.18 14.79
N LEU A 160 -14.36 -5.56 13.64
CA LEU A 160 -13.24 -5.82 12.74
C LEU A 160 -13.23 -7.24 12.13
N ALA A 161 -14.36 -7.97 12.23
CA ALA A 161 -14.48 -9.28 11.58
C ALA A 161 -14.42 -9.14 10.06
N THR A 162 -13.63 -10.00 9.41
CA THR A 162 -13.56 -10.03 7.94
C THR A 162 -14.85 -10.57 7.34
N ILE A 163 -15.50 -9.77 6.51
CA ILE A 163 -16.76 -10.12 5.83
C ILE A 163 -16.49 -10.76 4.47
N GLY A 164 -15.52 -10.26 3.71
CA GLY A 164 -15.24 -10.69 2.34
C GLY A 164 -14.45 -9.66 1.56
N GLN A 165 -14.68 -9.55 0.26
CA GLN A 165 -14.03 -8.57 -0.63
C GLN A 165 -15.05 -7.61 -1.23
N GLU A 166 -14.66 -6.36 -1.43
CA GLU A 166 -15.52 -5.30 -1.97
C GLU A 166 -15.36 -5.19 -3.49
N THR A 167 -16.40 -5.60 -4.22
CA THR A 167 -16.45 -5.54 -5.68
C THR A 167 -17.12 -4.28 -6.21
N PHE A 168 -17.64 -3.41 -5.33
CA PHE A 168 -18.43 -2.22 -5.66
C PHE A 168 -19.54 -2.56 -6.67
N GLN A 169 -20.42 -3.49 -6.27
CA GLN A 169 -21.50 -4.03 -7.11
C GLN A 169 -21.00 -4.72 -8.38
N ASP A 170 -20.01 -5.60 -8.23
CA ASP A 170 -19.41 -6.40 -9.31
C ASP A 170 -18.71 -5.59 -10.41
N THR A 171 -18.53 -4.29 -10.19
CA THR A 171 -17.75 -3.42 -11.10
C THR A 171 -16.28 -3.83 -11.12
N ILE A 172 -15.75 -4.23 -9.96
CA ILE A 172 -14.38 -4.69 -9.79
C ILE A 172 -14.41 -6.19 -9.51
N PRO A 173 -13.96 -7.04 -10.44
CA PRO A 173 -13.79 -8.47 -10.18
C PRO A 173 -12.91 -8.71 -8.97
N VAL A 174 -13.21 -9.78 -8.22
CA VAL A 174 -12.51 -10.11 -6.97
C VAL A 174 -11.00 -10.29 -7.19
N ASP A 175 -10.62 -10.88 -8.32
CA ASP A 175 -9.24 -11.15 -8.73
C ASP A 175 -8.59 -9.98 -9.47
N ARG A 176 -9.30 -8.86 -9.64
CA ARG A 176 -8.74 -7.65 -10.24
C ARG A 176 -7.93 -6.88 -9.19
N PRO A 177 -6.65 -6.56 -9.46
CA PRO A 177 -5.86 -5.66 -8.63
C PRO A 177 -6.58 -4.34 -8.36
N PHE A 178 -6.60 -3.93 -7.10
CA PHE A 178 -7.02 -2.60 -6.67
C PHE A 178 -5.85 -1.98 -5.88
N LEU A 179 -5.47 -0.74 -6.20
CA LEU A 179 -4.44 -0.03 -5.44
C LEU A 179 -4.93 0.20 -4.01
N ALA A 180 -4.03 0.09 -3.02
CA ALA A 180 -4.43 0.29 -1.63
C ALA A 180 -4.77 1.77 -1.36
N HIS A 181 -4.08 2.66 -2.06
CA HIS A 181 -4.29 4.09 -1.96
C HIS A 181 -5.58 4.52 -2.68
N THR A 182 -6.42 5.27 -1.98
CA THR A 182 -7.65 5.87 -2.50
C THR A 182 -7.68 7.35 -2.15
N ARG A 183 -8.56 8.12 -2.79
CA ARG A 183 -8.74 9.55 -2.49
C ARG A 183 -10.22 9.88 -2.38
N TYR A 184 -10.62 10.59 -1.34
CA TYR A 184 -12.00 11.07 -1.20
C TYR A 184 -12.11 12.50 -1.73
N ASP A 185 -12.93 12.69 -2.77
CA ASP A 185 -13.29 14.01 -3.28
C ASP A 185 -14.53 14.50 -2.54
N ALA A 186 -14.33 15.34 -1.53
CA ALA A 186 -15.41 15.86 -0.71
C ALA A 186 -16.38 16.78 -1.50
N LYS A 187 -15.93 17.43 -2.58
CA LYS A 187 -16.82 18.29 -3.39
C LYS A 187 -17.81 17.45 -4.20
N LYS A 188 -17.35 16.33 -4.77
CA LYS A 188 -18.20 15.41 -5.53
C LYS A 188 -18.89 14.36 -4.66
N GLY A 189 -18.40 14.14 -3.44
CA GLY A 189 -18.85 13.09 -2.53
C GLY A 189 -18.50 11.69 -3.05
N VAL A 190 -17.33 11.53 -3.66
CA VAL A 190 -16.91 10.25 -4.26
C VAL A 190 -15.58 9.76 -3.69
N LEU A 191 -15.48 8.45 -3.49
CA LEU A 191 -14.21 7.76 -3.27
C LEU A 191 -13.62 7.40 -4.63
N VAL A 192 -12.39 7.83 -4.89
CA VAL A 192 -11.64 7.52 -6.09
C VAL A 192 -10.72 6.34 -5.80
N GLY A 193 -10.86 5.28 -6.58
CA GLY A 193 -10.04 4.08 -6.55
C GLY A 193 -9.40 3.79 -7.91
N ALA A 194 -8.49 2.83 -7.95
CA ALA A 194 -7.78 2.49 -9.17
C ALA A 194 -7.39 1.01 -9.26
N SER A 195 -7.40 0.46 -10.47
CA SER A 195 -6.84 -0.86 -10.78
C SER A 195 -5.64 -0.71 -11.70
N LEU A 196 -4.47 -1.16 -11.24
CA LEU A 196 -3.26 -1.26 -12.05
C LEU A 196 -3.09 -2.70 -12.54
N MET A 197 -3.14 -2.89 -13.87
CA MET A 197 -2.81 -4.15 -14.51
C MET A 197 -1.39 -4.08 -15.04
N MET A 198 -0.52 -4.95 -14.54
CA MET A 198 0.84 -5.13 -15.03
C MET A 198 0.88 -6.26 -16.06
N GLY A 199 1.67 -6.10 -17.13
CA GLY A 199 1.76 -7.07 -18.21
C GLY A 199 2.65 -6.58 -19.34
N LYS A 200 2.37 -7.03 -20.58
CA LYS A 200 3.02 -6.47 -21.79
C LYS A 200 2.80 -4.96 -21.89
N ASP A 201 1.57 -4.55 -21.61
CA ASP A 201 1.17 -3.16 -21.50
C ASP A 201 0.73 -2.90 -20.05
N VAL A 202 1.23 -1.83 -19.44
CA VAL A 202 0.76 -1.39 -18.13
C VAL A 202 -0.48 -0.54 -18.34
N THR A 203 -1.60 -0.93 -17.74
CA THR A 203 -2.86 -0.20 -17.87
C THR A 203 -3.45 0.16 -16.51
N MET A 204 -3.98 1.37 -16.40
CA MET A 204 -4.68 1.87 -15.23
C MET A 204 -6.17 2.03 -15.53
N THR A 205 -7.03 1.65 -14.60
CA THR A 205 -8.47 1.95 -14.65
C THR A 205 -8.86 2.69 -13.40
N MET A 206 -9.43 3.88 -13.53
CA MET A 206 -9.89 4.72 -12.42
C MET A 206 -11.38 4.52 -12.20
N TYR A 207 -11.81 4.53 -10.94
CA TYR A 207 -13.21 4.40 -10.54
C TYR A 207 -13.60 5.56 -9.63
N GLU A 208 -14.71 6.25 -9.90
CA GLU A 208 -15.35 7.16 -8.94
C GLU A 208 -16.55 6.44 -8.32
N ILE A 209 -16.53 6.28 -7.00
CA ILE A 209 -17.49 5.50 -6.22
C ILE A 209 -18.31 6.44 -5.34
N LYS A 210 -19.63 6.37 -5.45
CA LYS A 210 -20.59 7.16 -4.65
C LYS A 210 -21.54 6.23 -3.92
N ASP A 211 -21.70 6.41 -2.61
CA ASP A 211 -22.59 5.60 -1.77
C ASP A 211 -22.39 4.08 -1.96
N GLY A 212 -21.12 3.67 -2.16
CA GLY A 212 -20.73 2.27 -2.38
C GLY A 212 -20.95 1.74 -3.80
N LYS A 213 -21.34 2.59 -4.76
CA LYS A 213 -21.56 2.21 -6.15
C LYS A 213 -20.59 2.93 -7.07
N CYS A 214 -19.99 2.22 -8.02
CA CYS A 214 -19.17 2.86 -9.04
C CYS A 214 -20.07 3.67 -9.98
N VAL A 215 -19.90 5.00 -10.00
CA VAL A 215 -20.69 5.92 -10.84
C VAL A 215 -19.98 6.29 -12.13
N ASP A 216 -18.65 6.23 -12.14
CA ASP A 216 -17.84 6.50 -13.33
C ASP A 216 -16.61 5.60 -13.38
N THR A 217 -16.19 5.25 -14.60
CA THR A 217 -14.98 4.47 -14.88
C THR A 217 -14.19 5.15 -15.99
N THR A 218 -12.89 5.40 -15.78
CA THR A 218 -11.98 5.94 -16.80
C THR A 218 -10.84 4.97 -17.06
N GLY A 219 -10.80 4.39 -18.26
CA GLY A 219 -9.75 3.48 -18.71
C GLY A 219 -10.25 2.38 -19.66
N PRO A 220 -9.37 1.44 -20.05
CA PRO A 220 -7.98 1.31 -19.62
C PRO A 220 -7.08 2.44 -20.17
N ILE A 221 -6.38 3.13 -19.28
CA ILE A 221 -5.37 4.14 -19.59
C ILE A 221 -4.05 3.40 -19.78
N GLN A 222 -3.50 3.39 -20.98
CA GLN A 222 -2.18 2.83 -21.22
C GLN A 222 -1.10 3.76 -20.68
N LEU A 223 -0.25 3.23 -19.82
CA LEU A 223 0.85 3.95 -19.20
C LEU A 223 2.17 3.37 -19.70
N ASP A 224 3.02 4.20 -20.32
CA ASP A 224 4.41 3.82 -20.60
C ASP A 224 5.20 3.95 -19.29
N VAL A 225 5.04 2.98 -18.39
CA VAL A 225 5.63 2.97 -17.04
C VAL A 225 5.96 1.55 -16.62
N GLY A 226 6.82 1.40 -15.60
CA GLY A 226 7.08 0.09 -14.99
C GLY A 226 6.12 -0.23 -13.85
N TYR A 227 5.72 0.77 -13.07
CA TYR A 227 4.90 0.63 -11.87
C TYR A 227 4.29 1.98 -11.47
N VAL A 228 3.13 1.96 -10.82
CA VAL A 228 2.50 3.11 -10.16
C VAL A 228 1.99 2.63 -8.81
N HIS A 229 2.54 3.18 -7.72
CA HIS A 229 2.12 2.80 -6.37
C HIS A 229 0.88 3.57 -5.93
N ASP A 230 0.87 4.87 -6.19
CA ASP A 230 -0.13 5.80 -5.69
C ASP A 230 -0.46 6.84 -6.77
N PHE A 231 -1.56 7.57 -6.59
CA PHE A 231 -2.03 8.61 -7.48
C PHE A 231 -2.58 9.79 -6.68
N LEU A 232 -2.76 10.91 -7.37
CA LEU A 232 -3.42 12.09 -6.82
C LEU A 232 -4.64 12.44 -7.66
N ILE A 233 -5.51 13.27 -7.08
CA ILE A 233 -6.63 13.87 -7.79
C ILE A 233 -6.55 15.39 -7.66
N THR A 234 -6.90 16.09 -8.72
CA THR A 234 -7.25 17.51 -8.70
C THR A 234 -8.72 17.65 -9.07
N GLU A 235 -9.22 18.89 -9.19
CA GLU A 235 -10.59 19.14 -9.65
C GLU A 235 -10.86 18.51 -11.02
N ASN A 236 -9.90 18.59 -11.94
CA ASN A 236 -10.07 18.17 -13.34
C ASN A 236 -9.25 16.95 -13.76
N TYR A 237 -8.29 16.47 -12.95
CA TYR A 237 -7.36 15.41 -13.37
C TYR A 237 -7.17 14.30 -12.33
N TYR A 238 -7.03 13.06 -12.80
CA TYR A 238 -6.23 12.05 -12.13
C TYR A 238 -4.76 12.33 -12.48
N VAL A 239 -3.89 12.24 -11.48
CA VAL A 239 -2.47 12.58 -11.61
C VAL A 239 -1.62 11.39 -11.21
N PHE A 240 -0.78 10.92 -12.14
CA PHE A 240 0.13 9.80 -11.90
C PHE A 240 1.59 10.25 -11.95
N LEU A 241 2.38 9.70 -11.04
CA LEU A 241 3.83 9.77 -11.05
C LEU A 241 4.38 8.41 -11.49
N THR A 242 5.16 8.42 -12.55
CA THR A 242 5.58 7.16 -13.18
C THR A 242 6.87 6.62 -12.56
N ASN A 243 6.86 5.35 -12.17
CA ASN A 243 8.09 4.65 -11.78
C ASN A 243 8.54 3.74 -12.91
N PHE A 244 9.72 4.01 -13.48
CA PHE A 244 10.31 3.15 -14.49
C PHE A 244 11.08 2.01 -13.85
N ILE A 245 10.75 0.77 -14.23
CA ILE A 245 11.39 -0.46 -13.73
C ILE A 245 12.02 -1.21 -14.89
N LYS A 246 13.22 -1.76 -14.65
CA LYS A 246 13.89 -2.76 -15.47
C LYS A 246 13.94 -4.08 -14.72
N LEU A 247 13.86 -5.19 -15.44
CA LEU A 247 14.07 -6.52 -14.88
C LEU A 247 15.53 -6.95 -15.07
N ASN A 248 16.10 -7.60 -14.07
CA ASN A 248 17.36 -8.32 -14.17
C ASN A 248 17.07 -9.78 -14.56
N PRO A 249 17.34 -10.22 -15.80
CA PRO A 249 16.94 -11.54 -16.27
C PRO A 249 17.57 -12.68 -15.47
N PHE A 250 18.83 -12.54 -15.08
CA PHE A 250 19.53 -13.57 -14.31
C PHE A 250 18.93 -13.72 -12.91
N LYS A 251 18.64 -12.62 -12.22
CA LYS A 251 17.98 -12.66 -10.90
C LYS A 251 16.53 -13.14 -11.02
N LEU A 252 15.83 -12.80 -12.10
CA LEU A 252 14.48 -13.30 -12.36
C LEU A 252 14.48 -14.82 -12.55
N VAL A 253 15.37 -15.37 -13.38
CA VAL A 253 15.50 -16.82 -13.58
C VAL A 253 15.85 -17.53 -12.27
N LYS A 254 16.81 -17.00 -11.51
CA LYS A 254 17.16 -17.53 -10.18
C LYS A 254 15.96 -17.52 -9.24
N ALA A 255 15.24 -16.40 -9.20
CA ALA A 255 14.03 -16.29 -8.39
C ALA A 255 13.05 -17.36 -8.83
N LEU A 256 12.62 -17.40 -10.09
CA LEU A 256 11.65 -18.37 -10.62
C LEU A 256 12.04 -19.82 -10.32
N ALA A 257 13.33 -20.16 -10.41
CA ALA A 257 13.88 -21.47 -10.07
C ALA A 257 13.93 -21.79 -8.55
N GLY A 258 13.48 -20.86 -7.71
CA GLY A 258 13.36 -21.01 -6.26
C GLY A 258 14.61 -20.61 -5.45
N PHE A 259 15.61 -20.02 -6.11
CA PHE A 259 16.88 -19.62 -5.48
C PHE A 259 16.92 -18.15 -5.03
N GLY A 260 15.78 -17.46 -5.01
CA GLY A 260 15.73 -16.07 -4.57
C GLY A 260 14.36 -15.41 -4.69
N SER A 261 14.34 -14.14 -4.29
CA SER A 261 13.19 -13.25 -4.26
C SER A 261 12.91 -12.59 -5.62
N LEU A 262 11.63 -12.38 -5.95
CA LEU A 262 11.22 -11.61 -7.13
C LEU A 262 11.57 -10.12 -7.01
N PHE A 263 11.53 -9.53 -5.80
CA PHE A 263 11.96 -8.14 -5.57
C PHE A 263 13.38 -7.89 -6.04
N LEU A 264 14.30 -8.84 -5.82
CA LEU A 264 15.69 -8.67 -6.22
C LEU A 264 15.88 -8.57 -7.74
N ALA A 265 14.90 -9.04 -8.52
CA ALA A 265 14.91 -8.91 -9.97
C ALA A 265 14.47 -7.53 -10.46
N LEU A 266 13.85 -6.71 -9.63
CA LEU A 266 13.42 -5.35 -9.96
C LEU A 266 14.58 -4.36 -9.81
N ILE A 267 14.73 -3.46 -10.78
CA ILE A 267 15.73 -2.38 -10.77
C ILE A 267 15.03 -1.09 -11.18
N ALA A 268 15.17 -0.02 -10.39
CA ALA A 268 14.73 1.30 -10.80
C ALA A 268 15.51 1.75 -12.05
N ASN A 269 14.80 2.17 -13.09
CA ASN A 269 15.41 2.56 -14.35
C ASN A 269 15.77 4.05 -14.36
N THR A 270 16.95 4.36 -13.84
CA THR A 270 17.47 5.73 -13.75
C THR A 270 17.93 6.33 -15.10
N ALA A 271 17.81 5.58 -16.21
CA ALA A 271 18.11 6.10 -17.55
C ALA A 271 16.94 6.89 -18.17
N ARG A 272 15.77 6.87 -17.52
CA ARG A 272 14.59 7.63 -17.92
C ARG A 272 14.26 8.62 -16.82
N ASN A 273 13.94 9.85 -17.20
CA ASN A 273 13.37 10.81 -16.28
C ASN A 273 11.96 10.37 -15.87
N GLY A 274 11.54 10.76 -14.66
CA GLY A 274 10.16 10.55 -14.22
C GLY A 274 9.18 11.30 -15.13
N GLN A 275 7.93 10.88 -15.14
CA GLN A 275 6.86 11.56 -15.84
C GLN A 275 5.69 11.85 -14.90
N VAL A 276 4.99 12.94 -15.19
CA VAL A 276 3.72 13.30 -14.59
C VAL A 276 2.65 13.16 -15.66
N ILE A 277 1.68 12.27 -15.44
CA ILE A 277 0.60 12.01 -16.38
C ILE A 277 -0.68 12.61 -15.80
N LEU A 278 -1.29 13.53 -16.53
CA LEU A 278 -2.58 14.14 -16.22
C LEU A 278 -3.64 13.49 -17.11
N VAL A 279 -4.62 12.83 -16.49
CA VAL A 279 -5.76 12.22 -17.17
C VAL A 279 -7.03 12.97 -16.79
N PRO A 280 -7.75 13.58 -17.74
CA PRO A 280 -8.99 14.28 -17.44
C PRO A 280 -10.00 13.37 -16.73
N ARG A 281 -10.58 13.86 -15.64
CA ARG A 281 -11.65 13.19 -14.88
C ARG A 281 -13.00 13.33 -15.59
N PRO A 282 -13.99 12.49 -15.24
CA PRO A 282 -15.39 12.75 -15.59
C PRO A 282 -15.81 14.17 -15.20
N GLY A 283 -16.36 14.89 -16.18
CA GLY A 283 -16.76 16.30 -16.02
C GLY A 283 -15.62 17.32 -16.06
N SER A 284 -14.39 16.91 -16.38
CA SER A 284 -13.24 17.81 -16.51
C SER A 284 -13.47 18.85 -17.62
N LYS A 285 -13.19 20.11 -17.33
CA LYS A 285 -13.25 21.19 -18.34
C LYS A 285 -12.15 21.06 -19.41
N TYR A 286 -11.15 20.22 -19.17
CA TYR A 286 -10.05 19.95 -20.09
C TYR A 286 -10.19 18.60 -20.80
N ALA A 287 -11.38 17.98 -20.78
CA ALA A 287 -11.61 16.67 -21.39
C ALA A 287 -11.21 16.60 -22.88
N ALA A 288 -11.44 17.68 -23.64
CA ALA A 288 -11.09 17.77 -25.06
C ALA A 288 -9.58 17.78 -25.31
N GLU A 289 -8.77 18.12 -24.30
CA GLU A 289 -7.30 18.16 -24.41
C GLU A 289 -6.66 16.78 -24.24
N GLY A 290 -7.43 15.79 -23.79
CA GLY A 290 -6.97 14.41 -23.62
C GLY A 290 -5.92 14.25 -22.52
N ILE A 291 -5.22 13.11 -22.56
CA ILE A 291 -4.16 12.78 -21.61
C ILE A 291 -2.92 13.61 -21.93
N LYS A 292 -2.33 14.23 -20.91
CA LYS A 292 -1.07 14.98 -21.02
C LYS A 292 0.02 14.33 -20.21
N THR A 293 1.22 14.26 -20.78
CA THR A 293 2.41 13.75 -20.10
C THR A 293 3.47 14.82 -20.08
N TYR A 294 4.01 15.09 -18.89
CA TYR A 294 5.09 16.04 -18.66
C TYR A 294 6.30 15.29 -18.12
N GLU A 295 7.47 15.54 -18.70
CA GLU A 295 8.72 14.96 -18.22
C GLU A 295 9.26 15.75 -17.03
N ALA A 296 9.69 15.04 -15.99
CA ALA A 296 10.40 15.61 -14.86
C ALA A 296 11.87 15.90 -15.25
N PRO A 297 12.56 16.82 -14.56
CA PRO A 297 13.95 17.14 -14.90
C PRO A 297 14.95 16.01 -14.59
N HIS A 298 14.55 15.02 -13.79
CA HIS A 298 15.40 13.93 -13.31
C HIS A 298 14.63 12.61 -13.26
N PRO A 299 15.32 11.46 -13.15
CA PRO A 299 14.71 10.20 -12.76
C PRO A 299 14.02 10.36 -11.40
N LEU A 300 12.79 9.83 -11.30
CA LEU A 300 12.02 9.84 -10.07
C LEU A 300 11.44 8.45 -9.84
N PHE A 301 11.51 8.00 -8.60
CA PHE A 301 10.82 6.84 -8.07
C PHE A 301 9.98 7.31 -6.88
N THR A 302 8.67 7.40 -7.06
CA THR A 302 7.73 7.90 -6.06
C THR A 302 6.89 6.76 -5.50
N PHE A 303 6.85 6.64 -4.18
CA PHE A 303 5.83 5.84 -3.50
C PHE A 303 4.65 6.72 -3.13
N HIS A 304 4.86 7.68 -2.23
CA HIS A 304 3.77 8.47 -1.65
C HIS A 304 3.87 9.94 -2.06
N PRO A 305 3.05 10.39 -3.01
CA PRO A 305 2.79 11.81 -3.19
C PRO A 305 1.92 12.35 -2.04
N ALA A 306 2.14 13.61 -1.66
CA ALA A 306 1.40 14.27 -0.60
C ALA A 306 0.04 14.82 -1.10
N ASN A 307 0.07 15.75 -2.07
CA ASN A 307 -1.16 16.35 -2.60
C ASN A 307 -0.93 17.01 -3.98
N ALA A 308 -2.02 17.25 -4.72
CA ALA A 308 -2.04 18.11 -5.90
C ALA A 308 -3.28 19.00 -5.97
N PHE A 309 -3.15 20.15 -6.62
CA PHE A 309 -4.27 21.06 -6.89
C PHE A 309 -4.01 21.92 -8.13
N GLU A 310 -5.08 22.49 -8.68
CA GLU A 310 -5.01 23.41 -9.82
C GLU A 310 -5.07 24.87 -9.35
N THR A 311 -4.33 25.72 -10.04
CA THR A 311 -4.22 27.16 -9.79
C THR A 311 -3.90 27.88 -11.10
N GLU A 312 -3.68 29.19 -11.03
CA GLU A 312 -3.26 30.01 -12.17
C GLU A 312 -1.86 30.58 -11.92
N SER A 313 -1.08 30.74 -12.98
CA SER A 313 0.18 31.49 -12.95
C SER A 313 -0.10 32.99 -12.80
N PRO A 314 0.90 33.82 -12.45
CA PRO A 314 0.75 35.27 -12.44
C PRO A 314 0.25 35.86 -13.78
N GLU A 315 0.49 35.17 -14.89
CA GLU A 315 0.05 35.53 -16.24
C GLU A 315 -1.33 34.94 -16.61
N GLY A 316 -2.05 34.34 -15.66
CA GLY A 316 -3.38 33.76 -15.86
C GLY A 316 -3.40 32.41 -16.58
N LYS A 317 -2.28 31.69 -16.66
CA LYS A 317 -2.23 30.36 -17.28
C LYS A 317 -2.59 29.27 -16.27
N PRO A 318 -3.35 28.22 -16.65
CA PRO A 318 -3.66 27.12 -15.75
C PRO A 318 -2.39 26.33 -15.38
N VAL A 319 -2.24 26.03 -14.09
CA VAL A 319 -1.10 25.31 -13.51
C VAL A 319 -1.61 24.24 -12.55
N ALA A 320 -1.10 23.01 -12.68
CA ALA A 320 -1.25 21.99 -11.64
C ALA A 320 -0.01 21.98 -10.75
N LYS A 321 -0.20 22.15 -9.43
CA LYS A 321 0.86 22.01 -8.42
C LYS A 321 0.76 20.66 -7.76
N MET A 322 1.89 20.01 -7.52
CA MET A 322 1.98 18.68 -6.94
C MET A 322 3.16 18.61 -5.97
N TYR A 323 2.96 17.91 -4.85
CA TYR A 323 3.96 17.70 -3.81
C TYR A 323 4.15 16.20 -3.63
N ALA A 324 5.39 15.73 -3.72
CA ALA A 324 5.71 14.32 -3.58
C ALA A 324 7.11 14.10 -3.00
N CYS A 325 7.26 13.00 -2.25
CA CYS A 325 8.56 12.50 -1.82
C CYS A 325 9.04 11.45 -2.82
N SER A 326 10.16 11.71 -3.48
CA SER A 326 10.67 10.88 -4.57
C SER A 326 12.15 10.61 -4.43
N PHE A 327 12.57 9.41 -4.85
CA PHE A 327 13.96 9.00 -4.91
C PHE A 327 14.49 9.13 -6.33
N GLN A 328 15.74 9.57 -6.53
CA GLN A 328 16.36 9.53 -7.86
C GLN A 328 16.71 8.10 -8.29
N ASN A 329 16.97 7.23 -7.32
CA ASN A 329 17.21 5.81 -7.50
C ASN A 329 16.64 5.06 -6.29
N PHE A 330 16.05 3.89 -6.52
CA PHE A 330 15.48 3.05 -5.48
C PHE A 330 16.01 1.63 -5.58
N LYS A 331 16.44 1.07 -4.45
CA LYS A 331 16.96 -0.30 -4.34
C LYS A 331 15.90 -1.19 -3.73
N PHE A 332 15.38 -2.13 -4.52
CA PHE A 332 14.37 -3.09 -4.07
C PHE A 332 14.95 -4.21 -3.19
N GLY A 333 14.11 -4.72 -2.30
CA GLY A 333 14.34 -5.90 -1.48
C GLY A 333 14.90 -5.63 -0.08
N ASN A 334 15.27 -4.38 0.22
CA ASN A 334 15.83 -3.98 1.50
C ASN A 334 14.88 -3.09 2.30
N GLU A 335 13.63 -2.93 1.87
CA GLU A 335 12.63 -2.05 2.48
C GLU A 335 12.50 -2.32 3.98
N PHE A 336 12.40 -1.25 4.77
CA PHE A 336 12.40 -1.30 6.24
C PHE A 336 13.66 -1.94 6.88
N GLY A 337 14.76 -2.02 6.14
CA GLY A 337 15.98 -2.66 6.60
C GLY A 337 15.96 -4.18 6.49
N PHE A 338 15.00 -4.76 5.78
CA PHE A 338 14.94 -6.20 5.56
C PHE A 338 16.21 -6.72 4.85
N ARG A 339 16.74 -7.87 5.29
CA ARG A 339 17.91 -8.52 4.65
C ARG A 339 17.52 -9.83 4.01
N PRO A 340 17.36 -9.89 2.68
CA PRO A 340 16.94 -11.13 2.05
C PRO A 340 17.86 -12.33 2.26
N CYS A 341 19.16 -12.09 2.46
CA CYS A 341 20.17 -13.13 2.69
C CYS A 341 20.40 -13.45 4.18
N LYS A 342 19.82 -12.67 5.09
CA LYS A 342 19.87 -12.87 6.55
C LYS A 342 18.49 -12.56 7.15
N PRO A 343 17.44 -13.33 6.77
CA PRO A 343 16.12 -13.19 7.39
C PRO A 343 16.26 -13.34 8.91
N GLY A 344 15.50 -12.58 9.69
CA GLY A 344 15.64 -12.57 11.14
C GLY A 344 16.39 -11.37 11.71
N ARG A 345 17.07 -10.56 10.87
CA ARG A 345 17.72 -9.32 11.31
C ARG A 345 17.48 -8.14 10.36
N TRP A 346 16.94 -7.07 10.92
CA TRP A 346 16.59 -5.82 10.27
C TRP A 346 17.72 -4.82 10.46
N ASP A 347 18.12 -4.15 9.40
CA ASP A 347 19.20 -3.17 9.44
C ASP A 347 18.76 -1.88 8.73
N PRO A 348 18.50 -0.80 9.50
CA PRO A 348 17.98 0.45 8.96
C PRO A 348 18.95 1.13 7.98
N ARG A 349 20.23 0.73 7.95
CA ARG A 349 21.27 1.30 7.08
C ARG A 349 21.22 0.77 5.65
N LEU A 350 20.43 -0.26 5.36
CA LEU A 350 20.43 -0.93 4.04
C LEU A 350 19.81 -0.14 2.89
N ASN A 351 18.99 0.86 3.22
CA ASN A 351 18.37 1.77 2.25
C ASN A 351 18.95 3.18 2.28
N ALA A 352 20.00 3.40 3.08
CA ALA A 352 20.74 4.65 3.12
C ALA A 352 21.66 4.82 1.90
#